data_AF-A0A2P6Q6M2-F1
#
_entry.id   AF-A0A2P6Q6M2-F1
#
_cell.length_a   1.000
_cell.length_b   1.000
_cell.length_c   1.000
_cell.angle_alpha   90.00
_cell.angle_beta   90.00
_cell.angle_gamma   90.00
#
_symmetry.space_group_name_H-M   'P 1'
#
loop_
_entity.id
_entity.type
_entity.pdbx_description
1 polymer ?
#
loop_
_entity_poly.entity_id
_entity_poly.type
_entity_poly.pdbx_seq_one_letter_code
_entity_poly.pdbx_strand_id
1 'polypeptide(L)'
;MPQVLNTSLGNKTVEVSFIGFFLGQSDELLSLINRSLPELGLQKMDCYEMSWVESTVFWANNYPVGTSIDVLLERPKGPTDNFKGKSDYVKEPIPKQDIEFILKELLKIENLWME
;
A
#
# COMPACT_ATOMS: atom_id res chain seq x y z
N MET A 1 -2.79 1.28 1.27
CA MET A 1 -3.17 2.70 1.49
C MET A 1 -4.46 2.97 0.72
N PRO A 2 -5.45 3.66 1.32
CA PRO A 2 -6.68 4.04 0.62
C PRO A 2 -6.43 5.06 -0.50
N GLN A 3 -6.94 4.80 -1.70
CA GLN A 3 -6.85 5.70 -2.86
C GLN A 3 -8.19 5.79 -3.58
N VAL A 4 -8.50 6.98 -4.13
CA VAL A 4 -9.75 7.20 -4.88
C VAL A 4 -9.55 6.85 -6.34
N LEU A 5 -10.35 5.91 -6.84
CA LEU A 5 -10.38 5.51 -8.25
C LEU A 5 -11.64 6.04 -8.94
N ASN A 6 -11.47 6.54 -10.17
CA ASN A 6 -12.58 6.86 -11.06
C ASN A 6 -12.97 5.61 -11.85
N THR A 7 -14.21 5.14 -11.69
CA THR A 7 -14.75 4.04 -12.48
C THR A 7 -15.16 4.52 -13.88
N SER A 8 -15.23 3.60 -14.85
CA SER A 8 -15.64 3.88 -16.24
C SER A 8 -17.06 4.46 -16.36
N LEU A 9 -17.89 4.30 -15.31
CA LEU A 9 -19.25 4.82 -15.21
C LEU A 9 -19.32 6.23 -14.58
N GLY A 10 -18.19 6.84 -14.25
CA GLY A 10 -18.11 8.17 -13.62
C GLY A 10 -18.29 8.16 -12.10
N ASN A 11 -18.47 6.99 -11.47
CA ASN A 11 -18.56 6.86 -10.02
C ASN A 11 -17.15 6.77 -9.39
N LYS A 12 -16.94 7.42 -8.25
CA LYS A 12 -15.70 7.31 -7.45
C LYS A 12 -15.81 6.14 -6.47
N THR A 13 -14.74 5.36 -6.31
CA THR A 13 -14.63 4.32 -5.28
C THR A 13 -13.32 4.45 -4.52
N VAL A 14 -13.26 3.93 -3.29
CA VAL A 14 -12.00 3.81 -2.54
C VAL A 14 -11.45 2.41 -2.73
N GLU A 15 -10.21 2.31 -3.16
CA GLU A 15 -9.41 1.07 -3.17
C GLU A 15 -8.45 1.10 -2.00
N VAL A 16 -8.28 -0.03 -1.31
CA VAL A 16 -7.32 -0.17 -0.20
C VAL A 16 -6.33 -1.27 -0.52
N SER A 17 -5.07 -0.91 -0.69
CA SER A 17 -3.98 -1.87 -0.91
C SER A 17 -3.34 -2.29 0.41
N PHE A 18 -3.17 -3.60 0.60
CA PHE A 18 -2.38 -4.18 1.70
C PHE A 18 -1.05 -4.66 1.13
N ILE A 19 0.04 -3.94 1.43
CA ILE A 19 1.39 -4.26 0.96
C ILE A 19 2.20 -4.66 2.20
N GLY A 20 2.87 -5.81 2.13
CA GLY A 20 3.59 -6.38 3.27
C GLY A 20 5.04 -6.70 2.93
N PHE A 21 5.88 -6.74 3.96
CA PHE A 21 7.25 -7.22 3.89
C PHE A 21 7.45 -8.33 4.92
N PHE A 22 7.87 -9.50 4.47
CA PHE A 22 8.05 -10.69 5.31
C PHE A 22 9.47 -11.23 5.16
N LEU A 23 10.16 -11.40 6.29
CA LEU A 23 11.50 -11.97 6.34
C LEU A 23 11.44 -13.50 6.37
N GLY A 24 11.15 -14.10 5.21
CA GLY A 24 11.05 -15.54 5.05
C GLY A 24 10.52 -15.90 3.66
N GLN A 25 10.21 -17.18 3.46
CA GLN A 25 9.64 -17.66 2.20
C GLN A 25 8.12 -17.46 2.17
N SER A 26 7.59 -17.36 0.96
CA SER A 26 6.17 -17.11 0.72
C SER A 26 5.26 -18.24 1.21
N ASP A 27 5.72 -19.50 1.27
CA ASP A 27 4.92 -20.58 1.88
C ASP A 27 4.74 -20.40 3.40
N GLU A 28 5.77 -19.92 4.09
CA GLU A 28 5.70 -19.58 5.51
C GLU A 28 4.77 -18.38 5.74
N LEU A 29 4.86 -17.35 4.89
CA LEU A 29 3.96 -16.20 4.90
C LEU A 29 2.50 -16.64 4.70
N LEU A 30 2.21 -17.44 3.68
CA LEU A 30 0.85 -17.91 3.40
C LEU A 30 0.32 -18.74 4.55
N SER A 31 1.12 -19.63 5.13
CA SER A 31 0.71 -20.39 6.31
C SER A 31 0.40 -19.50 7.50
N LEU A 32 1.13 -18.41 7.70
CA LEU A 32 0.90 -17.45 8.78
C LEU A 32 -0.39 -16.66 8.54
N ILE A 33 -0.53 -16.03 7.37
CA ILE A 33 -1.69 -15.19 7.02
C ILE A 33 -2.98 -16.01 6.99
N ASN A 34 -2.97 -17.22 6.44
CA ASN A 34 -4.15 -18.09 6.46
C ASN A 34 -4.61 -18.45 7.88
N ARG A 35 -3.71 -18.42 8.87
CA ARG A 35 -4.03 -18.68 10.28
C ARG A 35 -4.48 -17.42 11.02
N SER A 36 -3.84 -16.27 10.77
CA SER A 36 -4.04 -15.06 11.57
C SER A 36 -4.90 -13.98 10.92
N LEU A 37 -5.02 -13.97 9.59
CA LEU A 37 -5.77 -12.99 8.81
C LEU A 37 -6.30 -13.61 7.50
N PRO A 38 -7.11 -14.69 7.56
CA PRO A 38 -7.63 -15.36 6.37
C PRO A 38 -8.51 -14.46 5.49
N GLU A 39 -9.12 -13.42 6.06
CA GLU A 39 -9.98 -12.47 5.35
C GLU A 39 -9.24 -11.68 4.27
N LEU A 40 -7.92 -11.56 4.36
CA LEU A 40 -7.10 -10.91 3.34
C LEU A 40 -7.09 -11.70 2.02
N GLY A 41 -7.30 -13.02 2.08
CA GLY A 41 -7.37 -13.87 0.88
C GLY A 41 -6.08 -13.92 0.05
N LEU A 42 -4.92 -13.71 0.69
CA LEU A 42 -3.60 -13.66 0.05
C LEU A 42 -3.30 -14.98 -0.69
N GLN A 43 -2.88 -14.88 -1.96
CA GLN A 43 -2.52 -16.04 -2.78
C GLN A 43 -1.01 -16.05 -3.07
N LYS A 44 -0.49 -17.23 -3.43
CA LYS A 44 0.92 -17.40 -3.80
C LYS A 44 1.32 -16.49 -4.98
N MET A 45 0.41 -16.28 -5.93
CA MET A 45 0.64 -15.41 -7.09
C MET A 45 0.81 -13.93 -6.73
N ASP A 46 0.36 -13.52 -5.54
CA ASP A 46 0.52 -12.15 -5.03
C ASP A 46 1.86 -11.95 -4.30
N CYS A 47 2.63 -13.04 -4.08
CA CYS A 47 3.88 -13.02 -3.34
C CYS A 47 5.09 -12.93 -4.28
N TYR A 48 5.94 -11.93 -4.06
CA TYR A 48 7.20 -11.76 -4.79
C TYR A 48 8.38 -12.03 -3.86
N GLU A 49 9.06 -13.16 -4.04
CA GLU A 49 10.29 -13.45 -3.31
C GLU A 49 11.48 -12.75 -3.98
N MET A 50 12.25 -12.00 -3.20
CA MET A 50 13.39 -11.24 -3.67
C MET A 50 14.40 -11.04 -2.53
N SER A 51 15.63 -10.66 -2.87
CA SER A 51 16.62 -10.27 -1.88
C SER A 51 16.20 -8.98 -1.15
N TRP A 52 16.78 -8.74 0.02
CA TRP A 52 16.47 -7.53 0.79
C TRP A 52 16.75 -6.23 0.01
N VAL A 53 17.82 -6.18 -0.79
CA VAL A 53 18.15 -4.98 -1.58
C VAL A 53 17.18 -4.77 -2.74
N GLU A 54 16.69 -5.83 -3.38
CA GLU A 54 15.63 -5.74 -4.40
C GLU A 54 14.32 -5.26 -3.78
N SER A 55 14.03 -5.66 -2.53
CA SER A 55 12.86 -5.13 -1.81
C SER A 55 12.95 -3.62 -1.61
N THR A 56 14.13 -3.07 -1.38
CA THR A 56 14.32 -1.61 -1.31
C THR A 56 13.89 -0.93 -2.61
N VAL A 57 14.18 -1.52 -3.78
CA VAL A 57 13.72 -1.01 -5.08
C VAL A 57 12.20 -1.09 -5.20
N PHE A 58 11.60 -2.22 -4.78
CA PHE A 58 10.14 -2.38 -4.77
C PHE A 58 9.43 -1.29 -3.97
N TRP A 59 10.00 -0.87 -2.82
CA TRP A 59 9.45 0.21 -1.98
C TRP A 59 9.82 1.63 -2.43
N ALA A 60 10.82 1.80 -3.30
CA ALA A 60 11.45 3.11 -3.51
C ALA A 60 10.64 4.11 -4.36
N ASN A 61 9.87 3.67 -5.38
CA ASN A 61 9.12 4.57 -6.28
C ASN A 61 8.28 3.83 -7.34
N ASN A 62 7.34 2.95 -6.95
CA ASN A 62 6.50 2.19 -7.89
C ASN A 62 7.29 1.48 -9.02
N TYR A 63 8.54 1.08 -8.75
CA TYR A 63 9.34 0.37 -9.74
C TYR A 63 8.70 -0.99 -10.03
N PRO A 64 8.62 -1.41 -11.30
CA PRO A 64 8.19 -2.76 -11.63
C PRO A 64 9.07 -3.80 -10.93
N VAL A 65 8.46 -4.90 -10.48
CA VAL A 65 9.19 -6.04 -9.93
C VAL A 65 10.24 -6.51 -10.95
N GLY A 66 11.48 -6.69 -10.50
CA GLY A 66 12.61 -7.06 -11.36
C GLY A 66 13.41 -5.88 -11.92
N THR A 67 13.09 -4.63 -11.55
CA THR A 67 13.94 -3.47 -11.85
C THR A 67 15.34 -3.64 -11.24
N SER A 68 16.40 -3.28 -11.99
CA SER A 68 17.78 -3.35 -11.50
C SER A 68 17.99 -2.50 -10.25
N ILE A 69 18.78 -2.98 -9.30
CA ILE A 69 19.19 -2.23 -8.10
C ILE A 69 20.01 -0.97 -8.40
N ASP A 70 20.56 -0.86 -9.61
CA ASP A 70 21.33 0.31 -10.04
C ASP A 70 20.53 1.61 -10.00
N VAL A 71 19.19 1.53 -10.06
CA VAL A 71 18.31 2.71 -9.91
C VAL A 71 18.50 3.40 -8.55
N LEU A 72 18.95 2.67 -7.52
CA LEU A 72 19.25 3.24 -6.21
C LEU A 72 20.48 4.15 -6.22
N LEU A 73 21.30 4.11 -7.28
CA LEU A 73 22.43 5.02 -7.49
C LEU A 73 22.00 6.34 -8.15
N GLU A 74 20.78 6.40 -8.70
CA GLU A 74 20.27 7.58 -9.38
C GLU A 74 19.81 8.63 -8.36
N ARG A 75 20.30 9.87 -8.51
CA ARG A 75 19.80 11.01 -7.72
C ARG A 75 18.50 11.52 -8.33
N PRO A 76 17.41 11.69 -7.56
CA PRO A 76 16.17 12.29 -8.05
C PRO A 76 16.41 13.68 -8.68
N LYS A 77 15.87 13.91 -9.88
CA LYS A 77 15.99 15.17 -10.64
C LYS A 77 14.61 15.77 -10.87
N GLY A 78 14.04 16.40 -9.86
CA GLY A 78 12.77 17.13 -10.00
C GLY A 78 12.38 17.83 -8.70
N PRO A 79 11.62 18.94 -8.77
CA PRO A 79 10.94 19.46 -7.59
C PRO A 79 9.94 18.40 -7.11
N THR A 80 9.89 18.17 -5.80
CA THR A 80 8.84 17.34 -5.20
C THR A 80 7.49 18.03 -5.34
N ASP A 81 6.42 17.27 -5.47
CA ASP A 81 5.07 17.82 -5.34
C ASP A 81 4.91 18.52 -3.99
N ASN A 82 4.19 19.64 -3.97
CA ASN A 82 3.86 20.31 -2.72
C ASN A 82 2.80 19.49 -1.98
N PHE A 83 3.13 18.99 -0.80
CA PHE A 83 2.19 18.24 0.03
C PHE A 83 2.14 18.76 1.47
N LYS A 84 1.02 18.49 2.15
CA LYS A 84 0.88 18.74 3.59
C LYS A 84 0.49 17.45 4.29
N GLY A 85 1.45 16.85 4.99
CA GLY A 85 1.22 15.66 5.80
C GLY A 85 0.79 15.96 7.24
N LYS A 86 0.02 15.04 7.82
CA LYS A 86 -0.30 14.92 9.25
C LYS A 86 -0.25 13.44 9.63
N SER A 87 0.02 13.15 10.90
CA SER A 87 0.09 11.79 11.44
C SER A 87 -0.56 11.74 12.82
N ASP A 88 -1.16 10.61 13.17
CA ASP A 88 -1.75 10.33 14.48
C ASP A 88 -1.42 8.91 14.96
N TYR A 89 -1.61 8.64 16.25
CA TYR A 89 -1.42 7.32 16.86
C TYR A 89 -2.76 6.73 17.31
N VAL A 90 -3.01 5.48 16.93
CA VAL A 90 -4.22 4.74 17.31
C VAL A 90 -3.89 3.81 18.49
N LYS A 91 -4.63 3.95 19.61
CA LYS A 91 -4.45 3.10 20.81
C LYS A 91 -5.46 1.97 20.91
N GLU A 92 -6.67 2.20 20.40
CA GLU A 92 -7.76 1.24 20.34
C GLU A 92 -8.29 1.19 18.90
N PRO A 93 -8.79 0.04 18.41
CA PRO A 93 -9.32 -0.06 17.06
C PRO A 93 -10.37 1.01 16.77
N ILE A 94 -10.21 1.70 15.64
CA ILE A 94 -11.17 2.71 15.19
C ILE A 94 -12.50 2.01 14.92
N PRO A 95 -13.64 2.46 15.50
CA PRO A 95 -14.95 1.89 15.24
C PRO A 95 -15.27 1.86 13.74
N LYS A 96 -15.97 0.81 13.29
CA LYS A 96 -16.33 0.62 11.89
C LYS A 96 -17.04 1.86 11.30
N GLN A 97 -17.92 2.48 12.06
CA GLN A 97 -18.69 3.66 11.62
C GLN A 97 -17.76 4.86 11.32
N ASP A 98 -16.68 5.00 12.09
CA ASP A 98 -15.71 6.08 11.92
C ASP A 98 -14.79 5.80 10.72
N ILE A 99 -14.41 4.53 10.49
CA ILE A 99 -13.72 4.12 9.25
C ILE A 99 -14.60 4.39 8.02
N GLU A 100 -15.88 4.02 8.06
CA GLU A 100 -16.82 4.32 6.98
C GLU A 100 -16.99 5.81 6.73
N PHE A 101 -16.98 6.62 7.81
CA PHE A 101 -16.99 8.08 7.70
C PHE A 101 -15.72 8.59 7.00
N ILE A 102 -14.54 8.14 7.41
CA ILE A 102 -13.26 8.49 6.79
C ILE A 102 -13.25 8.16 5.30
N LEU A 103 -13.67 6.94 4.92
CA LEU A 103 -13.73 6.52 3.52
C LEU A 103 -14.72 7.36 2.69
N LYS A 104 -15.84 7.81 3.28
CA LYS A 104 -16.78 8.73 2.62
C LYS A 104 -16.19 10.13 2.44
N GLU A 105 -15.42 10.63 3.40
CA GLU A 105 -14.74 11.92 3.27
C GLU A 105 -13.64 11.87 2.22
N LEU A 106 -12.89 10.76 2.11
CA LEU A 106 -11.91 10.54 1.04
C LEU A 106 -12.53 10.69 -0.36
N LEU A 107 -13.77 10.22 -0.56
CA LEU A 107 -14.47 10.35 -1.86
C LEU A 107 -14.86 11.79 -2.21
N LYS A 108 -15.00 12.67 -1.21
CA LYS A 108 -15.42 14.07 -1.40
C LYS A 108 -14.24 14.99 -1.68
N ILE A 109 -13.07 14.69 -1.14
CA ILE A 109 -11.90 15.56 -1.20
C ILE A 109 -11.05 15.16 -2.39
N GLU A 110 -10.86 16.09 -3.32
CA GLU A 110 -9.94 15.89 -4.44
C GLU A 110 -8.49 16.03 -3.94
N ASN A 111 -7.64 15.06 -4.29
CA ASN A 111 -6.21 15.01 -3.92
C ASN A 111 -5.89 14.79 -2.43
N LEU A 112 -6.74 14.03 -1.70
CA LEU A 112 -6.39 13.53 -0.37
C LEU A 112 -5.74 12.14 -0.46
N TRP A 113 -4.65 11.95 0.28
CA TRP A 113 -3.95 10.69 0.43
C TRP A 113 -3.87 10.30 1.91
N MET A 114 -4.05 9.01 2.19
CA MET A 114 -4.02 8.45 3.54
C MET A 114 -3.08 7.24 3.56
N GLU A 115 -2.15 7.23 4.51
CA GLU A 115 -1.26 6.11 4.81
C GLU A 115 -1.64 5.41 6.10
#